data_AF-A0A375A7Z1-F1
#
_entry.id   AF-A0A375A7Z1-F1
#
_cell.length_a   1.000
_cell.length_b   1.000
_cell.length_c   1.000
_cell.angle_alpha   90.00
_cell.angle_beta   90.00
_cell.angle_gamma   90.00
#
_symmetry.space_group_name_H-M   'P 1'
#
loop_
_entity.id
_entity.type
_entity.pdbx_description
1 polymer ?
#
loop_
_entity_poly.entity_id
_entity_poly.type
_entity_poly.pdbx_seq_one_letter_code
_entity_poly.pdbx_strand_id
1 'polypeptide(L)'
;MLTPLLLPLLQQLGTQARWLLWLSPQQKLSRLWLQQAGLPLEKMIELYRVKSISIVEAMEKALMTGNYSAVLCWLDDELDNEQKMRLQRAALHGNTYGFILRPEEKTTIGHFSTLRIHSGLYH
;
A
#
# COMPACT_ATOMS: atom_id res chain seq x y z
N MET A 1 -4.84 0.55 -18.95
CA MET A 1 -3.57 0.05 -18.40
C MET A 1 -2.99 1.12 -17.46
N LEU A 2 -3.61 1.35 -16.31
CA LEU A 2 -3.08 2.27 -15.28
C LEU A 2 -2.68 1.42 -14.08
N THR A 3 -1.55 1.80 -13.47
CA THR A 3 -0.83 1.19 -12.33
C THR A 3 0.13 0.05 -12.69
N PRO A 4 1.43 0.37 -12.76
CA PRO A 4 2.24 0.13 -11.56
C PRO A 4 3.13 1.34 -11.22
N LEU A 5 2.54 2.47 -10.82
CA LEU A 5 3.32 3.61 -10.34
C LEU A 5 3.63 3.56 -8.84
N LEU A 6 2.87 2.78 -8.07
CA LEU A 6 3.07 2.67 -6.63
C LEU A 6 4.46 2.10 -6.30
N LEU A 7 4.88 1.02 -6.99
CA LEU A 7 6.14 0.38 -6.68
C LEU A 7 7.37 1.28 -6.97
N PRO A 8 7.50 1.90 -8.17
CA PRO A 8 8.58 2.86 -8.42
C PRO A 8 8.58 4.03 -7.44
N LEU A 9 7.40 4.51 -7.02
CA LEU A 9 7.30 5.56 -6.01
C LEU A 9 7.81 5.09 -4.64
N LEU A 10 7.41 3.89 -4.19
CA LEU A 10 7.88 3.33 -2.93
C LEU A 10 9.39 3.07 -2.94
N GLN A 11 9.96 2.64 -4.06
CA GLN A 11 11.41 2.55 -4.25
C GLN A 11 12.07 3.92 -4.06
N GLN A 12 11.56 4.96 -4.72
CA GLN A 12 12.07 6.32 -4.58
C GLN A 12 11.97 6.83 -3.14
N LEU A 13 10.83 6.65 -2.48
CA LEU A 13 10.63 7.04 -1.08
C LEU A 13 11.53 6.25 -0.12
N GLY A 14 11.80 4.99 -0.47
CA GLY A 14 12.76 4.13 0.22
C GLY A 14 14.20 4.61 0.13
N THR A 15 14.58 5.48 -0.82
CA THR A 15 15.94 6.06 -0.86
C THR A 15 16.14 7.18 0.17
N GLN A 16 15.06 7.79 0.67
CA GLN A 16 15.12 8.90 1.62
C GLN A 16 15.59 8.43 3.02
N ALA A 17 16.08 9.33 3.85
CA ALA A 17 16.52 9.06 5.23
C ALA A 17 15.35 8.92 6.23
N ARG A 18 14.24 8.32 5.79
CA ARG A 18 12.99 8.15 6.55
C ARG A 18 12.44 6.75 6.32
N TRP A 19 11.65 6.27 7.26
CA TRP A 19 11.15 4.90 7.26
C TRP A 19 9.97 4.71 6.32
N LEU A 20 9.72 3.48 5.88
CA LEU A 20 8.45 3.09 5.29
C LEU A 20 7.68 2.25 6.31
N LEU A 21 6.39 2.54 6.52
CA LEU A 21 5.54 1.85 7.51
C LEU A 21 4.39 1.11 6.84
N TRP A 22 4.19 -0.15 7.22
CA TRP A 22 3.05 -0.97 6.83
C TRP A 22 2.18 -1.28 8.05
N LEU A 23 0.92 -0.91 7.97
CA LEU A 23 -0.14 -1.24 8.93
C LEU A 23 -0.97 -2.36 8.29
N SER A 24 -0.61 -3.60 8.58
CA SER A 24 -1.17 -4.80 7.92
C SER A 24 -1.84 -5.71 8.96
N PRO A 25 -3.12 -5.45 9.30
CA PRO A 25 -3.80 -6.21 10.35
C PRO A 25 -4.04 -7.69 9.99
N GLN A 26 -4.19 -8.01 8.70
CA GLN A 26 -4.70 -9.32 8.26
C GLN A 26 -3.67 -10.19 7.54
N GLN A 27 -2.61 -9.62 6.96
CA GLN A 27 -1.67 -10.37 6.12
C GLN A 27 -0.24 -9.99 6.39
N LYS A 28 0.63 -11.00 6.35
CA LYS A 28 2.07 -10.83 6.49
C LYS A 28 2.72 -10.42 5.19
N LEU A 29 3.43 -9.30 5.21
CA LEU A 29 4.18 -8.82 4.06
C LEU A 29 5.26 -9.85 3.69
N SER A 30 5.22 -10.32 2.44
CA SER A 30 6.21 -11.28 1.93
C SER A 30 7.57 -10.61 1.83
N ARG A 31 8.50 -11.01 2.70
CA ARG A 31 9.91 -10.53 2.67
C ARG A 31 10.56 -10.77 1.32
N LEU A 32 10.32 -11.93 0.71
CA LEU A 32 10.86 -12.25 -0.61
C LEU A 32 10.34 -11.28 -1.67
N TRP A 33 9.04 -10.99 -1.67
CA TRP A 33 8.44 -10.05 -2.61
C TRP A 33 9.04 -8.65 -2.46
N LEU A 34 9.22 -8.17 -1.23
CA LEU A 34 9.82 -6.87 -0.95
C LEU A 34 11.25 -6.75 -1.49
N GLN A 35 12.05 -7.80 -1.32
CA GLN A 35 13.42 -7.86 -1.86
C GLN A 35 13.41 -7.84 -3.37
N GLN A 36 12.57 -8.67 -4.00
CA GLN A 36 12.42 -8.72 -5.46
C GLN A 36 11.89 -7.40 -6.02
N ALA A 37 11.07 -6.69 -5.25
CA ALA A 37 10.55 -5.38 -5.57
C ALA A 37 11.56 -4.24 -5.34
N GLY A 38 12.79 -4.53 -4.88
CA GLY A 38 13.84 -3.52 -4.68
C GLY A 38 13.58 -2.57 -3.52
N LEU A 39 12.74 -2.96 -2.54
CA LEU A 39 12.46 -2.14 -1.37
C LEU A 39 13.52 -2.36 -0.27
N PRO A 40 13.92 -1.30 0.45
CA PRO A 40 14.98 -1.38 1.46
C PRO A 40 14.47 -2.02 2.75
N LEU A 41 14.56 -3.35 2.87
CA LEU A 41 14.07 -4.10 4.04
C LEU A 41 14.52 -3.55 5.39
N GLU A 42 15.72 -2.98 5.45
CA GLU A 42 16.34 -2.43 6.66
C GLU A 42 15.64 -1.15 7.15
N LYS A 43 14.90 -0.46 6.28
CA LYS A 43 14.17 0.78 6.56
C LYS A 43 12.65 0.60 6.46
N MET A 44 12.19 -0.61 6.74
CA MET A 44 10.78 -0.96 6.71
C MET A 44 10.32 -1.41 8.09
N ILE A 45 9.19 -0.90 8.53
CA ILE A 45 8.51 -1.32 9.76
C ILE A 45 7.14 -1.88 9.39
N GLU A 46 6.79 -3.03 9.95
CA GLU A 46 5.47 -3.63 9.79
C GLU A 46 4.81 -3.79 11.16
N LEU A 47 3.58 -3.29 11.28
CA LEU A 47 2.75 -3.39 12.48
C LEU A 47 1.51 -4.23 12.19
N TYR A 48 1.41 -5.38 12.85
CA TYR A 48 0.33 -6.35 12.66
C TYR A 48 -0.86 -6.18 13.58
N ARG A 49 -0.67 -5.53 14.73
CA ARG A 49 -1.72 -5.40 15.74
C ARG A 49 -1.59 -4.07 16.44
N VAL A 50 -2.56 -3.21 16.22
CA VAL A 50 -2.73 -2.00 17.00
C VAL A 50 -3.84 -2.28 18.01
N LYS A 51 -3.46 -2.77 19.20
CA LYS A 51 -4.42 -3.33 20.16
C LYS A 51 -5.28 -2.27 20.87
N SER A 52 -4.84 -1.01 20.89
CA SER A 52 -5.44 0.05 21.71
C SER A 52 -6.05 1.19 20.90
N ILE A 53 -5.79 1.28 19.60
CA ILE A 53 -6.29 2.34 18.72
C ILE A 53 -6.64 1.75 17.36
N SER A 54 -7.55 2.42 16.65
CA SER A 54 -7.92 2.04 15.28
C SER A 54 -6.72 2.17 14.33
N ILE A 55 -6.76 1.46 13.19
CA ILE A 55 -5.73 1.57 12.14
C ILE A 55 -5.66 3.00 11.59
N VAL A 56 -6.81 3.66 11.48
CA VAL A 56 -6.92 5.06 11.03
C VAL A 56 -6.19 5.99 12.00
N GLU A 57 -6.41 5.85 13.31
CA GLU A 57 -5.68 6.64 14.32
C GLU A 57 -4.19 6.32 14.34
N ALA A 58 -3.81 5.05 14.14
CA ALA A 58 -2.41 4.66 14.07
C ALA A 58 -1.72 5.31 12.84
N MET A 59 -2.41 5.30 11.71
CA MET A 59 -1.96 5.94 10.48
C MET A 59 -1.82 7.45 10.67
N GLU A 60 -2.82 8.12 11.24
CA GLU A 60 -2.78 9.56 11.50
C GLU A 60 -1.56 9.95 12.36
N LYS A 61 -1.35 9.24 13.48
CA LYS A 61 -0.20 9.47 14.35
C LYS A 61 1.11 9.26 13.62
N ALA A 62 1.25 8.18 12.86
CA ALA A 62 2.45 7.89 12.09
C ALA A 62 2.74 8.98 11.05
N LEU A 63 1.71 9.38 10.29
CA LEU A 63 1.81 10.45 9.29
C LEU A 63 2.31 11.76 9.91
N MET A 64 1.80 12.13 11.08
CA MET A 64 2.18 13.35 11.80
C MET A 64 3.64 13.37 12.27
N THR A 65 4.26 12.22 12.53
CA THR A 65 5.59 12.18 13.15
C THR A 65 6.72 12.77 12.30
N GLY A 66 6.56 12.81 10.97
CA GLY A 66 7.63 13.18 10.06
C GLY A 66 8.76 12.15 9.93
N ASN A 67 8.69 11.00 10.61
CA ASN A 67 9.73 9.98 10.61
C ASN A 67 9.63 8.99 9.44
N TYR A 68 8.50 9.00 8.72
CA TYR A 68 8.20 8.06 7.64
C TYR A 68 8.11 8.77 6.30
N SER A 69 8.71 8.25 5.23
CA SER A 69 8.47 8.74 3.88
C SER A 69 7.06 8.36 3.40
N ALA A 70 6.62 7.16 3.78
CA ALA A 70 5.29 6.65 3.48
C ALA A 70 4.73 5.79 4.62
N VAL A 71 3.41 5.87 4.79
CA VAL A 71 2.62 4.98 5.63
C VAL A 71 1.56 4.32 4.77
N LEU A 72 1.53 3.00 4.78
CA LEU A 72 0.58 2.17 4.04
C LEU A 72 -0.32 1.44 5.03
N CYS A 73 -1.61 1.35 4.73
CA CYS A 73 -2.54 0.52 5.50
C CYS A 73 -3.50 -0.24 4.59
N TRP A 74 -3.97 -1.39 5.05
CA TRP A 74 -5.14 -2.05 4.47
C TRP A 74 -6.38 -1.69 5.28
N LEU A 75 -7.40 -1.20 4.58
CA LEU A 75 -8.73 -0.93 5.15
C LEU A 75 -9.77 -1.63 4.29
N ASP A 76 -10.64 -2.38 4.95
CA ASP A 76 -11.79 -3.02 4.29
C ASP A 76 -12.93 -2.00 4.13
N ASP A 77 -13.12 -1.13 5.14
CA ASP A 77 -14.15 -0.11 5.15
C ASP A 77 -13.72 1.19 4.44
N GLU A 78 -14.71 1.87 3.87
CA GLU A 78 -14.55 3.24 3.38
C GLU A 78 -14.28 4.22 4.52
N LEU A 79 -13.33 5.13 4.30
CA LEU A 79 -13.15 6.24 5.22
C LEU A 79 -14.28 7.26 5.05
N ASP A 80 -14.82 7.73 6.18
CA ASP A 80 -15.69 8.90 6.17
C ASP A 80 -14.89 10.18 5.82
N ASN A 81 -15.61 11.27 5.60
CA ASN A 81 -15.00 12.54 5.20
C ASN A 81 -14.12 13.15 6.31
N GLU A 82 -14.47 12.94 7.58
CA GLU A 82 -13.70 13.45 8.71
C GLU A 82 -12.34 12.74 8.81
N GLN A 83 -12.35 11.42 8.72
CA GLN A 83 -11.15 10.57 8.69
C GLN A 83 -10.25 10.94 7.51
N LYS A 84 -10.82 11.11 6.31
CA LYS A 84 -10.07 11.57 5.12
C LYS A 84 -9.37 12.91 5.38
N MET A 85 -10.10 13.90 5.90
CA MET A 85 -9.53 15.22 6.20
C MET A 85 -8.43 15.15 7.26
N ARG A 86 -8.62 14.36 8.32
CA ARG A 86 -7.62 14.15 9.39
C ARG A 86 -6.34 13.54 8.85
N LEU A 87 -6.44 12.47 8.06
CA LEU A 87 -5.28 11.82 7.45
C LEU A 87 -4.56 12.75 6.46
N GLN A 88 -5.29 13.53 5.66
CA GLN A 88 -4.69 14.51 4.75
C GLN A 88 -3.90 15.59 5.50
N ARG A 89 -4.48 16.15 6.57
CA ARG A 89 -3.79 17.14 7.42
C ARG A 89 -2.54 16.55 8.08
N ALA A 90 -2.65 15.33 8.60
CA ALA A 90 -1.52 14.60 9.19
C ALA A 90 -0.40 14.36 8.18
N ALA A 91 -0.75 13.91 6.96
CA ALA A 91 0.20 13.69 5.86
C ALA A 91 0.92 14.98 5.45
N LEU A 92 0.18 16.08 5.31
CA LEU A 92 0.75 17.39 5.02
C LEU A 92 1.68 17.87 6.14
N HIS A 93 1.25 17.73 7.40
CA HIS A 93 2.03 18.15 8.56
C HIS A 93 3.37 17.43 8.66
N GLY A 94 3.37 16.10 8.54
CA GLY A 94 4.60 15.31 8.59
C GLY A 94 5.34 15.23 7.27
N ASN A 95 4.86 15.87 6.20
CA ASN A 95 5.41 15.70 4.84
C ASN A 95 5.58 14.21 4.47
N THR A 96 4.52 13.42 4.70
CA THR A 96 4.53 11.96 4.58
C THR A 96 3.46 11.52 3.59
N TYR A 97 3.77 10.55 2.72
CA TYR A 97 2.76 9.95 1.85
C TYR A 97 1.89 8.95 2.61
N GLY A 98 0.57 9.08 2.52
CA GLY A 98 -0.39 8.10 3.04
C GLY A 98 -1.00 7.28 1.91
N PHE A 99 -0.92 5.95 1.99
CA PHE A 99 -1.56 5.04 1.05
C PHE A 99 -2.55 4.12 1.76
N ILE A 100 -3.76 4.06 1.23
CA ILE A 100 -4.80 3.13 1.67
C ILE A 100 -4.96 2.10 0.57
N LEU A 101 -4.72 0.85 0.93
CA LEU A 101 -4.86 -0.30 0.07
C LEU A 101 -6.17 -0.99 0.39
N ARG A 102 -6.89 -1.40 -0.64
CA ARG A 102 -8.12 -2.18 -0.51
C ARG A 102 -7.88 -3.53 -1.14
N PRO A 103 -8.19 -4.63 -0.44
CA PRO A 103 -8.22 -5.92 -1.11
C PRO A 103 -9.27 -5.82 -2.23
N GLU A 104 -8.91 -6.21 -3.45
CA GLU A 104 -9.94 -6.43 -4.46
C GLU A 104 -10.86 -7.51 -3.90
N GLU A 105 -12.16 -7.19 -3.75
CA GLU A 105 -13.17 -8.23 -3.60
C GLU A 105 -12.97 -9.17 -4.80
N LYS A 106 -12.68 -10.45 -4.52
CA LYS A 106 -12.65 -11.47 -5.56
C LYS A 106 -14.05 -11.55 -6.16
N THR A 107 -14.33 -10.70 -7.14
CA THR A 107 -15.45 -10.88 -8.03
C THR A 107 -15.14 -12.15 -8.82
N THR A 108 -15.66 -13.27 -8.35
CA THR A 108 -15.83 -14.50 -9.13
C THR A 108 -16.82 -14.22 -10.27
N ILE A 109 -16.43 -13.43 -11.26
CA ILE A 109 -17.02 -13.53 -12.59
C ILE A 109 -16.08 -14.42 -13.38
N GLY A 110 -16.45 -15.70 -13.43
CA GLY A 110 -15.86 -16.63 -14.37
C GLY A 110 -16.03 -16.11 -15.79
N HIS A 111 -14.92 -15.92 -16.49
CA HIS A 111 -14.78 -16.28 -17.89
C HIS A 111 -13.29 -16.41 -18.22
N PHE A 112 -12.78 -17.63 -18.07
CA PHE A 112 -11.77 -18.12 -19.00
C PHE A 112 -12.46 -18.30 -20.35
N SER A 113 -12.51 -17.25 -21.17
CA SER A 113 -12.69 -17.46 -22.61
C SER A 113 -11.32 -17.76 -23.19
N THR A 114 -11.19 -19.00 -23.61
CA THR A 114 -10.10 -19.58 -24.36
C THR A 114 -9.69 -18.67 -25.53
N LEU A 115 -8.49 -18.07 -25.43
CA LEU A 115 -7.80 -17.48 -26.57
C LEU A 115 -7.46 -18.60 -27.57
N ARG A 116 -8.38 -18.85 -28.51
CA ARG A 116 -8.08 -19.60 -29.74
C ARG A 116 -7.29 -18.68 -30.66
N ILE A 117 -5.96 -18.75 -30.58
CA ILE A 117 -5.07 -18.18 -31.58
C ILE A 117 -5.21 -19.05 -32.84
N HIS A 118 -5.97 -18.59 -33.82
CA HIS A 118 -5.88 -19.14 -35.18
C HIS A 118 -4.64 -18.52 -35.84
N SER A 119 -3.55 -19.28 -35.89
CA SER A 119 -2.42 -18.97 -36.75
C SER A 119 -2.83 -19.22 -38.20
N GLY A 120 -3.25 -18.18 -38.92
CA GLY A 120 -3.34 -18.22 -40.37
C GLY A 120 -1.94 -18.12 -40.97
N LEU A 121 -1.29 -19.27 -41.15
CA LEU A 121 -0.07 -19.37 -41.95
C LEU A 121 -0.43 -19.36 -43.44
N TYR A 122 0.31 -18.53 -44.16
CA TYR A 122 0.32 -18.34 -45.60
C TYR A 122 0.51 -19.65 -46.38
N HIS A 123 -0.25 -19.80 -47.46
CA HIS A 123 0.21 -20.39 -48.71
C HIS A 123 -0.44 -19.67 -49.89
#